data_AF-A0A948Q7Y6-F1
#
_entry.id   AF-A0A948Q7Y6-F1
#
_cell.length_a   1.000
_cell.length_b   1.000
_cell.length_c   1.000
_cell.angle_alpha   90.00
_cell.angle_beta   90.00
_cell.angle_gamma   90.00
#
_symmetry.space_group_name_H-M   'P 1'
#
loop_
_entity.id
_entity.type
_entity.pdbx_description
1 polymer ?
#
loop_
_entity_poly.entity_id
_entity_poly.type
_entity_poly.pdbx_seq_one_letter_code
_entity_poly.pdbx_strand_id
1 'polypeptide(L)'
;MTLKIAKKIAFLAILPFMATLSFAGLTPQDMKTFDGYVLEISSANPVIAKKFLDDKSFIDKIKISSPVITAQLISKAEAINDLSDLLDQRLYKAREYELSKALQLRIDNNKPLTAVGIGPVPETLIPWVKKYKKKYSAEKVKLIERASRKYEVIFGTNPLTTDSQRRAADYWRTSTIRERNTLLARRADGFLDRFINKESRTDAAYQNTLANADTFKYLDAAGQARFSKYMAQMSAVETAKSSLNATQLAQLSGQPIEQQMYLLGNVFDQSDMHAGAIETDVNALRQSRPDETISFQDNQIVTALLKTAMVKEVKGTIAGDKLLKFYQTNKLDIAIAACQNCNAKFEPSNNRIVFDSDLIQEYMRIKGITTEELIAGN
;
A
#
# COMPACT_ATOMS: atom_id res chain seq x y z
N MET A 1 6.81 41.51 29.44
CA MET A 1 6.94 40.66 30.63
C MET A 1 6.06 39.43 30.41
N THR A 2 6.62 38.39 29.80
CA THR A 2 5.86 37.21 29.36
C THR A 2 6.71 35.97 29.61
N LEU A 3 6.15 35.07 30.44
CA LEU A 3 6.80 33.92 31.05
C LEU A 3 7.24 32.90 29.98
N LYS A 4 8.55 32.67 29.86
CA LYS A 4 9.11 31.52 29.12
C LYS A 4 9.02 30.27 30.02
N ILE A 5 8.01 29.44 29.78
CA ILE A 5 7.91 28.12 30.40
C ILE A 5 8.85 27.18 29.64
N ALA A 6 10.05 26.97 30.18
CA ALA A 6 10.99 25.94 29.75
C ALA A 6 10.41 24.56 30.08
N LYS A 7 9.85 23.86 29.08
CA LYS A 7 9.52 22.44 29.18
C LYS A 7 10.83 21.64 29.21
N LYS A 8 11.35 21.38 30.41
CA LYS A 8 12.28 20.27 30.66
C LYS A 8 11.51 18.97 30.44
N ILE A 9 11.76 18.30 29.32
CA ILE A 9 11.34 16.92 29.11
C ILE A 9 12.12 16.09 30.12
N ALA A 10 11.45 15.73 31.21
CA ALA A 10 11.96 14.75 32.16
C ALA A 10 12.05 13.41 31.43
N PHE A 11 13.28 12.93 31.24
CA PHE A 11 13.55 11.52 31.01
C PHE A 11 12.97 10.77 32.21
N LEU A 12 11.78 10.16 32.04
CA LEU A 12 11.31 9.17 32.98
C LEU A 12 12.27 7.99 32.87
N ALA A 13 13.20 7.90 33.82
CA ALA A 13 13.90 6.67 34.10
C ALA A 13 12.82 5.63 34.43
N ILE A 14 12.59 4.71 33.50
CA ILE A 14 11.84 3.48 33.78
C ILE A 14 12.69 2.73 34.81
N LEU A 15 12.33 2.89 36.08
CA LEU A 15 12.80 2.04 37.16
C LEU A 15 12.52 0.59 36.73
N PRO A 16 13.54 -0.28 36.61
CA PRO A 16 13.29 -1.70 36.50
C PRO A 16 12.61 -2.10 37.80
N PHE A 17 11.33 -2.43 37.73
CA PHE A 17 10.64 -3.13 38.79
C PHE A 17 11.37 -4.48 38.92
N MET A 18 12.37 -4.54 39.80
CA MET A 18 12.98 -5.79 40.24
C MET A 18 11.96 -6.49 41.13
N ALA A 19 10.90 -7.00 40.52
CA ALA A 19 10.16 -8.10 41.10
C ALA A 19 11.19 -9.24 41.21
N THR A 20 11.53 -9.62 42.43
CA THR A 20 12.33 -10.80 42.73
C THR A 20 11.53 -12.02 42.27
N LEU A 21 11.65 -12.33 40.98
CA LEU A 21 11.10 -13.53 40.40
C LEU A 21 11.86 -14.70 40.99
N SER A 22 11.16 -15.54 41.74
CA SER A 22 11.66 -16.81 42.20
C SER A 22 11.81 -17.74 40.99
N PHE A 23 12.97 -17.71 40.34
CA PHE A 23 13.37 -18.68 39.32
C PHE A 23 13.70 -20.02 39.98
N ALA A 24 12.67 -20.73 40.43
CA ALA A 24 12.84 -22.07 40.99
C ALA A 24 13.39 -23.01 39.89
N GLY A 25 14.61 -23.50 40.05
CA GLY A 25 15.23 -24.48 39.15
C GLY A 25 16.35 -23.95 38.24
N LEU A 26 16.67 -22.65 38.27
CA LEU A 26 17.86 -22.13 37.57
C LEU A 26 19.09 -22.13 38.49
N THR A 27 20.25 -22.55 37.95
CA THR A 27 21.52 -22.43 38.67
C THR A 27 21.97 -20.97 38.71
N PRO A 28 22.89 -20.58 39.62
CA PRO A 28 23.48 -19.22 39.60
C PRO A 28 24.13 -18.86 38.26
N GLN A 29 24.68 -19.86 37.55
CA GLN A 29 25.25 -19.68 36.22
C GLN A 29 24.16 -19.45 35.16
N ASP A 30 23.02 -20.15 35.25
CA ASP A 30 21.88 -19.92 34.36
C ASP A 30 21.28 -18.52 34.57
N MET A 31 21.20 -18.05 35.81
CA MET A 31 20.76 -16.69 36.13
C MET A 31 21.68 -15.63 35.51
N LYS A 32 23.00 -15.80 35.63
CA LYS A 32 23.97 -14.90 35.01
C LYS A 32 23.86 -14.89 33.47
N THR A 33 23.63 -16.06 32.87
CA THR A 33 23.38 -16.19 31.43
C THR A 33 22.08 -15.48 31.02
N PHE A 34 21.01 -15.66 31.80
CA PHE A 34 19.72 -15.01 31.58
C PHE A 34 19.85 -13.49 31.63
N ASP A 35 20.47 -12.95 32.69
CA ASP A 35 20.68 -11.50 32.85
C ASP A 35 21.50 -10.91 31.70
N GLY A 36 22.52 -11.65 31.24
CA GLY A 36 23.30 -11.29 30.05
C GLY A 36 22.45 -11.20 28.79
N TYR A 37 21.57 -12.18 28.55
CA TYR A 37 20.64 -12.14 27.41
C TYR A 37 19.64 -10.99 27.54
N VAL A 38 19.05 -10.77 28.71
CA VAL A 38 18.10 -9.66 28.96
C VAL A 38 18.76 -8.31 28.66
N LEU A 39 19.98 -8.08 29.16
CA LEU A 39 20.72 -6.85 28.94
C LEU A 39 21.01 -6.62 27.45
N GLU A 40 21.59 -7.61 26.78
CA GLU A 40 22.03 -7.48 25.39
C GLU A 40 20.85 -7.40 24.40
N ILE A 41 19.78 -8.17 24.62
CA ILE A 41 18.55 -8.09 23.81
C ILE A 41 17.85 -6.75 24.02
N SER A 42 17.85 -6.22 25.25
CA SER A 42 17.31 -4.87 25.52
C SER A 42 18.11 -3.77 24.82
N SER A 43 19.39 -4.01 24.51
CA SER A 43 20.21 -3.12 23.67
C SER A 43 20.02 -3.34 22.15
N ALA A 44 19.10 -4.23 21.78
CA ALA A 44 18.79 -4.67 20.43
C ALA A 44 19.97 -5.32 19.68
N ASN A 45 20.84 -6.07 20.37
CA ASN A 45 22.00 -6.70 19.73
C ASN A 45 21.58 -7.91 18.84
N PRO A 46 21.75 -7.85 17.51
CA PRO A 46 21.28 -8.93 16.62
C PRO A 46 22.10 -10.22 16.74
N VAL A 47 23.38 -10.13 17.10
CA VAL A 47 24.23 -11.32 17.28
C VAL A 47 23.76 -12.11 18.51
N ILE A 48 23.50 -11.40 19.60
CA ILE A 48 23.04 -12.02 20.85
C ILE A 48 21.59 -12.48 20.73
N ALA A 49 20.71 -11.72 20.06
CA ALA A 49 19.34 -12.15 19.79
C ALA A 49 19.31 -13.48 19.04
N LYS A 50 20.11 -13.61 17.97
CA LYS A 50 20.23 -14.87 17.23
C LYS A 50 20.78 -16.00 18.10
N LYS A 51 21.87 -15.76 18.83
CA LYS A 51 22.46 -16.75 19.75
C LYS A 51 21.45 -17.26 20.78
N PHE A 52 20.66 -16.35 21.37
CA PHE A 52 19.60 -16.71 22.30
C PHE A 52 18.54 -17.61 21.65
N LEU A 53 18.08 -17.25 20.45
CA LEU A 53 17.10 -18.06 19.70
C LEU A 53 17.62 -19.43 19.31
N ASP A 54 18.92 -19.56 19.04
CA ASP A 54 19.57 -20.84 18.71
C ASP A 54 19.76 -21.73 19.96
N ASP A 55 19.83 -21.16 21.16
CA ASP A 55 19.97 -21.89 22.43
C ASP A 55 18.62 -22.43 22.96
N LYS A 56 18.05 -23.39 22.20
CA LYS A 56 16.76 -24.01 22.53
C LYS A 56 16.74 -24.64 23.93
N SER A 57 17.85 -25.26 24.31
CA SER A 57 17.98 -25.93 25.61
C SER A 57 17.88 -24.95 26.78
N PHE A 58 18.48 -23.77 26.66
CA PHE A 58 18.39 -22.73 27.67
C PHE A 58 16.99 -22.10 27.70
N ILE A 59 16.40 -21.85 26.52
CA ILE A 59 15.03 -21.34 26.39
C ILE A 59 14.03 -22.26 27.13
N ASP A 60 14.13 -23.57 26.93
CA ASP A 60 13.21 -24.52 27.57
C ASP A 60 13.33 -24.48 29.11
N LYS A 61 14.55 -24.34 29.65
CA LYS A 61 14.76 -24.18 31.10
C LYS A 61 14.12 -22.91 31.67
N ILE A 62 14.32 -21.76 31.01
CA ILE A 62 13.76 -20.48 31.50
C ILE A 62 12.24 -20.42 31.29
N LYS A 63 11.70 -21.12 30.28
CA LYS A 63 10.26 -21.20 30.02
C LYS A 63 9.50 -21.88 31.16
N ILE A 64 10.10 -22.90 31.77
CA ILE A 64 9.53 -23.59 32.95
C ILE A 64 9.52 -22.64 34.16
N SER A 65 10.60 -21.90 34.36
CA SER A 65 10.78 -21.05 35.54
C SER A 65 10.04 -19.71 35.45
N SER A 66 9.90 -19.15 34.25
CA SER A 66 9.34 -17.82 33.99
C SER A 66 8.77 -17.71 32.57
N PRO A 67 7.59 -18.29 32.29
CA PRO A 67 7.03 -18.40 30.94
C PRO A 67 6.73 -17.04 30.30
N VAL A 68 6.20 -16.09 31.08
CA VAL A 68 5.82 -14.76 30.56
C VAL A 68 7.06 -13.97 30.10
N ILE A 69 8.10 -13.94 30.93
CA ILE A 69 9.32 -13.17 30.63
C ILE A 69 10.08 -13.83 29.48
N THR A 70 10.11 -15.17 29.47
CA THR A 70 10.68 -15.93 28.37
C THR A 70 9.97 -15.61 27.05
N ALA A 71 8.64 -15.58 27.02
CA ALA A 71 7.87 -15.21 25.83
C ALA A 71 8.18 -13.77 25.35
N GLN A 72 8.29 -12.81 26.28
CA GLN A 72 8.66 -11.43 25.95
C GLN A 72 10.09 -11.35 25.38
N LEU A 73 11.04 -12.09 25.97
CA LEU A 73 12.43 -12.10 25.52
C LEU A 73 12.58 -12.74 24.14
N ILE A 74 11.87 -13.86 23.89
CA ILE A 74 11.77 -14.51 22.58
C ILE A 74 11.19 -13.51 21.57
N SER A 75 10.06 -12.89 21.87
CA SER A 75 9.41 -11.94 20.95
C SER A 75 10.32 -10.76 20.57
N LYS A 76 11.10 -10.23 21.52
CA LYS A 76 12.11 -9.19 21.25
C LYS A 76 13.24 -9.73 20.37
N ALA A 77 13.79 -10.90 20.70
CA ALA A 77 14.90 -11.51 19.96
C ALA A 77 14.50 -11.86 18.52
N GLU A 78 13.32 -12.45 18.32
CA GLU A 78 12.75 -12.75 17.00
C GLU A 78 12.59 -11.49 16.16
N ALA A 79 12.05 -10.42 16.75
CA ALA A 79 11.86 -9.16 16.03
C ALA A 79 13.19 -8.50 15.64
N ILE A 80 14.21 -8.55 16.50
CA ILE A 80 15.57 -8.06 16.18
C ILE A 80 16.18 -8.91 15.06
N ASN A 81 16.06 -10.23 15.13
CA ASN A 81 16.60 -11.13 14.11
C ASN A 81 15.88 -10.93 12.76
N ASP A 82 14.55 -10.87 12.75
CA ASP A 82 13.75 -10.60 11.55
C ASP A 82 14.07 -9.23 10.92
N LEU A 83 14.25 -8.17 11.72
CA LEU A 83 14.72 -6.88 11.22
C LEU A 83 16.13 -6.98 10.63
N SER A 84 17.03 -7.69 11.30
CA SER A 84 18.40 -7.93 10.83
C SER A 84 18.40 -8.64 9.48
N ASP A 85 17.62 -9.71 9.35
CA ASP A 85 17.51 -10.51 8.14
C ASP A 85 16.88 -9.72 7.00
N LEU A 86 15.80 -8.96 7.26
CA LEU A 86 15.19 -8.04 6.28
C LEU A 86 16.24 -7.07 5.73
N LEU A 87 17.03 -6.46 6.61
CA LEU A 87 18.01 -5.46 6.20
C LEU A 87 19.25 -6.08 5.57
N ASP A 88 19.61 -7.33 5.88
CA ASP A 88 20.76 -8.01 5.28
C ASP A 88 20.52 -8.44 3.83
N GLN A 89 19.27 -8.53 3.39
CA GLN A 89 18.91 -8.75 1.99
C GLN A 89 19.56 -7.73 1.04
N ARG A 90 19.68 -8.12 -0.23
CA ARG A 90 20.13 -7.21 -1.28
C ARG A 90 19.04 -6.20 -1.59
N LEU A 91 19.26 -4.96 -1.19
CA LEU A 91 18.31 -3.86 -1.35
C LEU A 91 18.59 -3.08 -2.64
N TYR A 92 17.53 -2.74 -3.37
CA TYR A 92 17.60 -1.96 -4.62
C TYR A 92 16.73 -0.72 -4.51
N LYS A 93 17.12 0.37 -5.20
CA LYS A 93 16.35 1.63 -5.22
C LYS A 93 14.90 1.42 -5.69
N ALA A 94 14.70 0.56 -6.70
CA ALA A 94 13.36 0.23 -7.22
C ALA A 94 12.44 -0.42 -6.17
N ARG A 95 13.00 -1.04 -5.13
CA ARG A 95 12.26 -1.71 -4.05
C ARG A 95 12.15 -0.87 -2.77
N GLU A 96 12.39 0.44 -2.86
CA GLU A 96 12.29 1.34 -1.70
C GLU A 96 10.90 1.28 -1.04
N TYR A 97 9.83 1.25 -1.84
CA TYR A 97 8.46 1.19 -1.34
C TYR A 97 8.18 -0.13 -0.60
N GLU A 98 8.60 -1.26 -1.18
CA GLU A 98 8.48 -2.57 -0.55
C GLU A 98 9.21 -2.62 0.80
N LEU A 99 10.44 -2.09 0.85
CA LEU A 99 11.19 -1.98 2.09
C LEU A 99 10.47 -1.09 3.11
N SER A 100 9.91 0.04 2.68
CA SER A 100 9.14 0.94 3.55
C SER A 100 7.93 0.23 4.17
N LYS A 101 7.20 -0.57 3.38
CA LYS A 101 6.07 -1.40 3.88
C LYS A 101 6.54 -2.50 4.82
N ALA A 102 7.64 -3.18 4.50
CA ALA A 102 8.21 -4.20 5.35
C ALA A 102 8.66 -3.65 6.72
N LEU A 103 9.26 -2.46 6.73
CA LEU A 103 9.64 -1.74 7.95
C LEU A 103 8.40 -1.26 8.72
N GLN A 104 7.36 -0.77 8.04
CA GLN A 104 6.10 -0.35 8.66
C GLN A 104 5.44 -1.50 9.45
N LEU A 105 5.51 -2.74 8.98
CA LEU A 105 4.93 -3.89 9.68
C LEU A 105 5.67 -4.23 10.98
N ARG A 106 6.96 -3.89 11.05
CA ARG A 106 7.89 -4.24 12.14
C ARG A 106 8.07 -3.11 13.16
N ILE A 107 8.15 -1.88 12.68
CA ILE A 107 8.45 -0.66 13.45
C ILE A 107 7.18 0.17 13.53
N ASP A 108 6.43 -0.04 14.61
CA ASP A 108 5.17 0.66 14.88
C ASP A 108 4.89 0.64 16.38
N ASN A 109 3.86 1.38 16.80
CA ASN A 109 3.36 1.35 18.17
C ASN A 109 3.05 -0.09 18.60
N ASN A 110 3.43 -0.40 19.85
CA ASN A 110 3.21 -1.70 20.49
C ASN A 110 3.88 -2.89 19.78
N LYS A 111 4.92 -2.66 18.96
CA LYS A 111 5.73 -3.74 18.38
C LYS A 111 6.92 -4.08 19.27
N PRO A 112 7.41 -5.35 19.27
CA PRO A 112 8.53 -5.76 20.12
C PRO A 112 9.81 -4.94 19.92
N LEU A 113 10.06 -4.46 18.70
CA LEU A 113 11.19 -3.58 18.38
C LEU A 113 11.17 -2.26 19.16
N THR A 114 10.00 -1.70 19.44
CA THR A 114 9.87 -0.47 20.24
C THR A 114 10.31 -0.69 21.68
N ALA A 115 10.08 -1.88 22.23
CA ALA A 115 10.51 -2.23 23.59
C ALA A 115 12.04 -2.40 23.72
N VAL A 116 12.77 -2.40 22.62
CA VAL A 116 14.25 -2.44 22.58
C VAL A 116 14.85 -1.18 21.93
N GLY A 117 14.07 -0.11 21.82
CA GLY A 117 14.53 1.20 21.33
C GLY A 117 14.55 1.39 19.81
N ILE A 118 13.95 0.48 19.04
CA ILE A 118 13.79 0.60 17.59
C ILE A 118 12.32 0.90 17.26
N GLY A 119 12.01 2.18 17.05
CA GLY A 119 10.64 2.69 16.91
C GLY A 119 10.06 3.27 18.19
N PRO A 120 8.80 3.77 18.14
CA PRO A 120 7.94 3.79 16.95
C PRO A 120 8.36 4.88 15.95
N VAL A 121 9.17 5.85 16.40
CA VAL A 121 9.80 6.87 15.56
C VAL A 121 10.87 6.22 14.66
N PRO A 122 10.75 6.33 13.32
CA PRO A 122 11.61 5.60 12.39
C PRO A 122 13.09 5.97 12.45
N GLU A 123 13.41 7.19 12.89
CA GLU A 123 14.78 7.71 12.96
C GLU A 123 15.66 6.93 13.94
N THR A 124 15.10 6.23 14.94
CA THR A 124 15.90 5.42 15.88
C THR A 124 16.52 4.18 15.22
N LEU A 125 16.02 3.79 14.04
CA LEU A 125 16.59 2.69 13.24
C LEU A 125 18.02 3.02 12.78
N ILE A 126 18.30 4.27 12.41
CA ILE A 126 19.59 4.64 11.78
C ILE A 126 20.76 4.52 12.77
N PRO A 127 20.67 5.01 14.02
CA PRO A 127 21.67 4.72 15.06
C PRO A 127 21.90 3.21 15.26
N TRP A 128 20.83 2.40 15.26
CA TRP A 128 20.94 0.94 15.40
C TRP A 128 21.70 0.31 14.23
N VAL A 129 21.37 0.69 12.99
CA VAL A 129 22.09 0.26 11.77
C VAL A 129 23.56 0.64 11.85
N LYS A 130 23.88 1.88 12.25
CA LYS A 130 25.28 2.31 12.41
C LYS A 130 26.04 1.52 13.47
N LYS A 131 25.38 1.16 14.58
CA LYS A 131 25.99 0.40 15.69
C LYS A 131 26.29 -1.04 15.29
N TYR A 132 25.33 -1.74 14.70
CA TYR A 132 25.41 -3.19 14.49
C TYR A 132 25.66 -3.63 13.04
N LYS A 133 25.41 -2.78 12.04
CA LYS A 133 25.54 -3.09 10.61
C LYS A 133 26.65 -2.26 9.94
N LYS A 134 27.81 -2.15 10.60
CA LYS A 134 28.98 -1.35 10.15
C LYS A 134 29.49 -1.65 8.74
N LYS A 135 29.22 -2.84 8.20
CA LYS A 135 29.63 -3.27 6.86
C LYS A 135 28.72 -2.77 5.73
N TYR A 136 27.58 -2.14 6.05
CA TYR A 136 26.69 -1.62 5.01
C TYR A 136 27.34 -0.43 4.30
N SER A 137 27.20 -0.40 2.97
CA SER A 137 27.63 0.74 2.17
C SER A 137 26.79 1.98 2.48
N ALA A 138 27.35 3.17 2.21
CA ALA A 138 26.64 4.44 2.37
C ALA A 138 25.33 4.48 1.56
N GLU A 139 25.33 3.92 0.34
CA GLU A 139 24.13 3.82 -0.50
C GLU A 139 23.03 2.96 0.13
N LYS A 140 23.39 1.83 0.75
CA LYS A 140 22.43 0.98 1.46
C LYS A 140 21.83 1.71 2.66
N VAL A 141 22.65 2.43 3.44
CA VAL A 141 22.17 3.26 4.55
C VAL A 141 21.22 4.35 4.06
N LYS A 142 21.57 5.05 2.99
CA LYS A 142 20.71 6.10 2.38
C LYS A 142 19.38 5.53 1.88
N LEU A 143 19.38 4.32 1.33
CA LEU A 143 18.13 3.62 0.95
C LEU A 143 17.27 3.29 2.18
N ILE A 144 17.87 2.87 3.29
CA ILE A 144 17.15 2.65 4.56
C ILE A 144 16.57 3.97 5.08
N GLU A 145 17.31 5.08 5.03
CA GLU A 145 16.80 6.41 5.41
C GLU A 145 15.61 6.86 4.53
N ARG A 146 15.65 6.58 3.22
CA ARG A 146 14.51 6.84 2.31
C ARG A 146 13.30 5.98 2.67
N ALA A 147 13.51 4.69 2.90
CA ALA A 147 12.45 3.74 3.22
C ALA A 147 11.82 3.97 4.60
N SER A 148 12.60 4.43 5.58
CA SER A 148 12.12 4.85 6.90
C SER A 148 11.47 6.24 6.88
N ARG A 149 11.43 6.89 5.71
CA ARG A 149 10.79 8.19 5.50
C ARG A 149 11.41 9.30 6.36
N LYS A 150 12.75 9.30 6.49
CA LYS A 150 13.47 10.36 7.21
C LYS A 150 13.15 11.74 6.62
N TYR A 151 12.82 12.71 7.45
CA TYR A 151 12.31 14.02 7.03
C TYR A 151 13.21 14.70 5.98
N GLU A 152 14.51 14.83 6.25
CA GLU A 152 15.45 15.56 5.41
C GLU A 152 15.64 14.89 4.04
N VAL A 153 15.33 13.60 3.96
CA VAL A 153 15.45 12.81 2.74
C VAL A 153 14.19 12.94 1.88
N ILE A 154 13.02 13.12 2.49
CA ILE A 154 11.73 13.25 1.78
C ILE A 154 11.44 14.70 1.40
N PHE A 155 11.72 15.66 2.30
CA PHE A 155 11.38 17.07 2.12
C PHE A 155 12.60 17.97 1.89
N GLY A 156 13.81 17.42 1.95
CA GLY A 156 15.05 18.19 1.82
C GLY A 156 15.47 18.89 3.13
N THR A 157 16.56 19.65 3.05
CA THR A 157 17.19 20.34 4.18
C THR A 157 16.91 21.84 4.22
N ASN A 158 15.94 22.31 3.42
CA ASN A 158 15.61 23.73 3.35
C ASN A 158 15.09 24.23 4.71
N PRO A 159 15.43 25.46 5.11
CA PRO A 159 14.98 26.02 6.38
C PRO A 159 13.45 26.13 6.42
N LEU A 160 12.86 25.76 7.56
CA LEU A 160 11.42 25.87 7.81
C LEU A 160 11.07 27.31 8.16
N THR A 161 10.69 28.11 7.17
CA THR A 161 10.48 29.55 7.32
C THR A 161 9.12 29.89 7.94
N THR A 162 8.10 29.04 7.77
CA THR A 162 6.73 29.28 8.27
C THR A 162 6.36 28.41 9.48
N ASP A 163 5.41 28.86 10.30
CA ASP A 163 4.87 28.06 11.42
C ASP A 163 4.17 26.79 10.95
N SER A 164 3.53 26.84 9.77
CA SER A 164 2.89 25.67 9.17
C SER A 164 3.92 24.59 8.84
N GLN A 165 5.04 24.97 8.22
CA GLN A 165 6.15 24.05 7.93
C GLN A 165 6.77 23.48 9.21
N ARG A 166 6.95 24.30 10.25
CA ARG A 166 7.46 23.84 11.56
C ARG A 166 6.54 22.80 12.19
N ARG A 167 5.23 23.07 12.28
CA ARG A 167 4.25 22.11 12.79
C ARG A 167 4.20 20.82 12.00
N ALA A 168 4.26 20.89 10.67
CA ALA A 168 4.30 19.71 9.81
C ALA A 168 5.56 18.86 10.06
N ALA A 169 6.73 19.50 10.22
CA ALA A 169 7.96 18.80 10.55
C ALA A 169 7.93 18.17 11.94
N ASP A 170 7.37 18.84 12.95
CA ASP A 170 7.26 18.31 14.30
C ASP A 170 6.29 17.12 14.37
N TYR A 171 5.16 17.21 13.66
CA TYR A 171 4.27 16.06 13.47
C TYR A 171 5.01 14.90 12.80
N TRP A 172 5.74 15.17 11.71
CA TRP A 172 6.48 14.14 10.98
C TRP A 172 7.51 13.42 11.86
N ARG A 173 8.30 14.18 12.62
CA ARG A 173 9.35 13.67 13.54
C ARG A 173 8.82 12.74 14.62
N THR A 174 7.55 12.87 14.99
CA THR A 174 6.90 12.03 16.00
C THR A 174 6.03 10.93 15.39
N SER A 175 5.77 10.99 14.08
CA SER A 175 4.96 10.01 13.34
C SER A 175 5.72 8.72 13.06
N THR A 176 4.99 7.61 13.09
CA THR A 176 5.41 6.27 12.67
C THR A 176 5.60 6.17 11.14
N ILE A 177 6.24 5.09 10.66
CA ILE A 177 6.33 4.83 9.20
C ILE A 177 4.93 4.72 8.58
N ARG A 178 3.97 4.11 9.29
CA ARG A 178 2.58 3.95 8.83
C ARG A 178 1.92 5.29 8.57
N GLU A 179 2.00 6.19 9.53
CA GLU A 179 1.39 7.52 9.43
C GLU A 179 2.04 8.35 8.33
N ARG A 180 3.37 8.30 8.22
CA ARG A 180 4.12 8.96 7.13
C ARG A 180 3.72 8.44 5.76
N ASN A 181 3.65 7.12 5.58
CA ASN A 181 3.20 6.50 4.33
C ASN A 181 1.76 6.88 4.00
N THR A 182 0.87 6.93 5.00
CA THR A 182 -0.53 7.34 4.82
C THR A 182 -0.63 8.81 4.39
N LEU A 183 0.14 9.70 5.01
CA LEU A 183 0.16 11.11 4.66
C LEU A 183 0.69 11.34 3.23
N LEU A 184 1.75 10.64 2.85
CA LEU A 184 2.32 10.71 1.50
C LEU A 184 1.34 10.17 0.45
N ALA A 185 0.68 9.05 0.72
CA ALA A 185 -0.33 8.48 -0.17
C ALA A 185 -1.51 9.45 -0.36
N ARG A 186 -2.06 9.99 0.73
CA ARG A 186 -3.14 10.99 0.68
C ARG A 186 -2.74 12.23 -0.11
N ARG A 187 -1.50 12.71 0.08
CA ARG A 187 -0.99 13.87 -0.67
C ARG A 187 -0.89 13.54 -2.15
N ALA A 188 -0.37 12.38 -2.52
CA ALA A 188 -0.26 11.95 -3.90
C ALA A 188 -1.63 11.78 -4.56
N ASP A 189 -2.59 11.20 -3.85
CA ASP A 189 -3.97 11.03 -4.30
C ASP A 189 -4.66 12.40 -4.54
N GLY A 190 -4.53 13.34 -3.61
CA GLY A 190 -5.05 14.70 -3.80
C GLY A 190 -4.33 15.50 -4.91
N PHE A 191 -3.10 15.14 -5.30
CA PHE A 191 -2.48 15.65 -6.52
C PHE A 191 -3.10 15.02 -7.75
N LEU A 192 -3.26 13.69 -7.77
CA LEU A 192 -3.88 12.95 -8.86
C LEU A 192 -5.30 13.45 -9.15
N ASP A 193 -6.13 13.62 -8.13
CA ASP A 193 -7.48 14.18 -8.25
C ASP A 193 -7.46 15.55 -8.93
N ARG A 194 -6.47 16.38 -8.60
CA ARG A 194 -6.36 17.71 -9.19
C ARG A 194 -6.01 17.65 -10.67
N PHE A 195 -5.17 16.70 -11.07
CA PHE A 195 -4.87 16.47 -12.49
C PHE A 195 -6.10 15.93 -13.23
N ILE A 196 -6.71 14.85 -12.73
CA ILE A 196 -7.91 14.25 -13.34
C ILE A 196 -9.00 15.30 -13.60
N ASN A 197 -9.26 16.17 -12.62
CA ASN A 197 -10.39 17.11 -12.69
C ASN A 197 -10.07 18.44 -13.40
N LYS A 198 -8.80 18.80 -13.62
CA LYS A 198 -8.44 20.16 -14.09
C LYS A 198 -7.47 20.20 -15.24
N GLU A 199 -6.71 19.14 -15.47
CA GLU A 199 -5.71 19.13 -16.51
C GLU A 199 -6.33 18.73 -17.85
N SER A 200 -5.94 19.44 -18.90
CA SER A 200 -6.39 19.21 -20.28
C SER A 200 -5.27 18.80 -21.23
N ARG A 201 -4.01 18.90 -20.77
CA ARG A 201 -2.83 18.59 -21.57
C ARG A 201 -2.63 17.08 -21.71
N THR A 202 -2.35 16.66 -22.93
CA THR A 202 -2.12 15.25 -23.30
C THR A 202 -0.84 15.04 -24.10
N ASP A 203 -0.04 16.09 -24.32
CA ASP A 203 1.16 16.01 -25.13
C ASP A 203 2.21 15.04 -24.53
N ALA A 204 3.00 14.39 -25.39
CA ALA A 204 3.95 13.35 -24.97
C ALA A 204 4.99 13.85 -23.94
N ALA A 205 5.39 15.13 -24.01
CA ALA A 205 6.33 15.70 -23.05
C ALA A 205 5.69 15.86 -21.66
N TYR A 206 4.43 16.25 -21.62
CA TYR A 206 3.63 16.32 -20.40
C TYR A 206 3.40 14.93 -19.80
N GLN A 207 3.01 13.94 -20.61
CA GLN A 207 2.87 12.55 -20.18
C GLN A 207 4.16 12.02 -19.56
N ASN A 208 5.31 12.24 -20.21
CA ASN A 208 6.61 11.85 -19.67
C ASN A 208 6.94 12.56 -18.35
N THR A 209 6.56 13.82 -18.20
CA THR A 209 6.76 14.57 -16.95
C THR A 209 5.95 13.97 -15.81
N LEU A 210 4.68 13.62 -16.06
CA LEU A 210 3.82 12.98 -15.05
C LEU A 210 4.28 11.57 -14.70
N ALA A 211 4.64 10.74 -15.70
CA ALA A 211 5.12 9.38 -15.48
C ALA A 211 6.38 9.32 -14.59
N ASN A 212 7.22 10.36 -14.65
CA ASN A 212 8.42 10.48 -13.84
C ASN A 212 8.24 11.34 -12.58
N ALA A 213 7.03 11.79 -12.27
CA ALA A 213 6.78 12.63 -11.11
C ALA A 213 6.94 11.83 -9.80
N ASP A 214 7.92 12.22 -9.00
CA ASP A 214 8.28 11.59 -7.73
C ASP A 214 7.11 11.50 -6.72
N THR A 215 6.07 12.32 -6.88
CA THR A 215 4.90 12.31 -6.00
C THR A 215 4.06 11.04 -6.17
N PHE A 216 3.90 10.55 -7.40
CA PHE A 216 2.98 9.42 -7.67
C PHE A 216 3.54 8.07 -7.24
N LYS A 217 4.84 7.96 -6.94
CA LYS A 217 5.42 6.73 -6.35
C LYS A 217 4.86 6.39 -4.96
N TYR A 218 4.16 7.34 -4.32
CA TYR A 218 3.54 7.15 -3.02
C TYR A 218 2.07 6.73 -3.07
N LEU A 219 1.45 6.72 -4.27
CA LEU A 219 0.11 6.19 -4.42
C LEU A 219 0.06 4.73 -3.93
N ASP A 220 -1.03 4.35 -3.29
CA ASP A 220 -1.31 2.96 -2.97
C ASP A 220 -1.77 2.20 -4.24
N ALA A 221 -2.11 0.93 -4.11
CA ALA A 221 -2.48 0.11 -5.26
C ALA A 221 -3.68 0.69 -6.04
N ALA A 222 -4.69 1.22 -5.31
CA ALA A 222 -5.85 1.85 -5.91
C ALA A 222 -5.46 3.15 -6.64
N GLY A 223 -4.68 4.01 -6.00
CA GLY A 223 -4.17 5.24 -6.62
C GLY A 223 -3.29 4.97 -7.84
N GLN A 224 -2.44 3.94 -7.82
CA GLN A 224 -1.64 3.53 -8.98
C GLN A 224 -2.51 3.07 -10.15
N ALA A 225 -3.57 2.30 -9.88
CA ALA A 225 -4.52 1.90 -10.90
C ALA A 225 -5.22 3.12 -11.53
N ARG A 226 -5.68 4.07 -10.69
CA ARG A 226 -6.27 5.35 -11.15
C ARG A 226 -5.28 6.16 -11.99
N PHE A 227 -4.03 6.27 -11.55
CA PHE A 227 -3.00 6.99 -12.28
C PHE A 227 -2.67 6.32 -13.61
N SER A 228 -2.56 5.00 -13.65
CA SER A 228 -2.36 4.22 -14.87
C SER A 228 -3.53 4.41 -15.86
N LYS A 229 -4.78 4.37 -15.37
CA LYS A 229 -5.97 4.64 -16.18
C LYS A 229 -5.94 6.06 -16.75
N TYR A 230 -5.62 7.05 -15.91
CA TYR A 230 -5.50 8.44 -16.33
C TYR A 230 -4.42 8.65 -17.40
N MET A 231 -3.24 8.02 -17.24
CA MET A 231 -2.18 8.03 -18.25
C MET A 231 -2.63 7.40 -19.58
N ALA A 232 -3.34 6.27 -19.51
CA ALA A 232 -3.90 5.62 -20.70
C ALA A 232 -4.94 6.50 -21.41
N GLN A 233 -5.84 7.14 -20.65
CA GLN A 233 -6.81 8.09 -21.19
C GLN A 233 -6.13 9.26 -21.91
N MET A 234 -5.10 9.88 -21.31
CA MET A 234 -4.33 10.94 -21.97
C MET A 234 -3.70 10.48 -23.28
N SER A 235 -3.13 9.27 -23.30
CA SER A 235 -2.57 8.69 -24.53
C SER A 235 -3.63 8.47 -25.60
N ALA A 236 -4.78 7.90 -25.23
CA ALA A 236 -5.89 7.66 -26.16
C ALA A 236 -6.43 8.97 -26.76
N VAL A 237 -6.61 10.00 -25.93
CA VAL A 237 -7.00 11.35 -26.39
C VAL A 237 -5.97 11.90 -27.38
N GLU A 238 -4.67 11.85 -27.05
CA GLU A 238 -3.62 12.38 -27.91
C GLU A 238 -3.56 11.66 -29.26
N THR A 239 -3.70 10.33 -29.27
CA THR A 239 -3.77 9.56 -30.51
C THR A 239 -5.01 9.91 -31.32
N ALA A 240 -6.17 10.06 -30.68
CA ALA A 240 -7.44 10.37 -31.33
C ALA A 240 -7.44 11.73 -32.04
N LYS A 241 -6.69 12.73 -31.53
CA LYS A 241 -6.60 14.07 -32.15
C LYS A 241 -6.19 14.03 -33.62
N SER A 242 -5.39 13.05 -34.03
CA SER A 242 -4.97 12.91 -35.44
C SER A 242 -6.12 12.59 -36.40
N SER A 243 -7.23 12.05 -35.88
CA SER A 243 -8.42 11.67 -36.66
C SER A 243 -9.52 12.74 -36.66
N LEU A 244 -9.32 13.86 -35.96
CA LEU A 244 -10.34 14.89 -35.75
C LEU A 244 -10.15 16.09 -36.68
N ASN A 245 -11.27 16.71 -37.05
CA ASN A 245 -11.27 18.01 -37.73
C ASN A 245 -11.07 19.18 -36.74
N ALA A 246 -10.86 20.39 -37.27
CA ALA A 246 -10.59 21.59 -36.47
C ALA A 246 -11.70 21.93 -35.47
N THR A 247 -12.98 21.74 -35.84
CA THR A 247 -14.12 22.00 -34.96
C THR A 247 -14.17 21.01 -33.79
N GLN A 248 -13.93 19.72 -34.05
CA GLN A 248 -13.85 18.68 -33.03
C GLN A 248 -12.65 18.91 -32.09
N LEU A 249 -11.48 19.27 -32.64
CA LEU A 249 -10.32 19.63 -31.84
C LEU A 249 -10.59 20.83 -30.93
N ALA A 250 -11.31 21.84 -31.41
CA ALA A 250 -11.70 23.00 -30.61
C ALA A 250 -12.65 22.63 -29.45
N GLN A 251 -13.52 21.63 -29.63
CA GLN A 251 -14.41 21.15 -28.56
C GLN A 251 -13.67 20.43 -27.43
N LEU A 252 -12.56 19.74 -27.74
CA LEU A 252 -11.72 19.08 -26.74
C LEU A 252 -10.82 20.07 -25.98
N SER A 253 -10.45 21.17 -26.62
CA SER A 253 -9.49 22.13 -26.08
C SER A 253 -9.93 22.69 -24.72
N GLY A 254 -9.03 22.63 -23.74
CA GLY A 254 -9.27 23.15 -22.38
C GLY A 254 -10.20 22.30 -21.51
N GLN A 255 -10.75 21.20 -22.03
CA GLN A 255 -11.58 20.29 -21.25
C GLN A 255 -10.71 19.33 -20.42
N PRO A 256 -11.12 18.93 -19.20
CA PRO A 256 -10.46 17.86 -18.47
C PRO A 256 -10.42 16.56 -19.28
N ILE A 257 -9.42 15.71 -19.03
CA ILE A 257 -9.21 14.45 -19.81
C ILE A 257 -10.47 13.57 -19.85
N GLU A 258 -11.17 13.41 -18.73
CA GLU A 258 -12.40 12.62 -18.70
C GLU A 258 -13.51 13.20 -19.59
N GLN A 259 -13.63 14.53 -19.63
CA GLN A 259 -14.57 15.21 -20.51
C GLN A 259 -14.14 15.10 -21.98
N GLN A 260 -12.84 15.15 -22.27
CA GLN A 260 -12.32 14.90 -23.62
C GLN A 260 -12.67 13.47 -24.08
N MET A 261 -12.50 12.46 -23.22
CA MET A 261 -12.87 11.08 -23.51
C MET A 261 -14.37 10.91 -23.77
N TYR A 262 -15.22 11.59 -23.00
CA TYR A 262 -16.67 11.57 -23.23
C TYR A 262 -17.05 12.19 -24.59
N LEU A 263 -16.47 13.35 -24.91
CA LEU A 263 -16.71 14.02 -26.20
C LEU A 263 -16.21 13.17 -27.38
N LEU A 264 -15.05 12.54 -27.25
CA LEU A 264 -14.51 11.62 -28.26
C LEU A 264 -15.44 10.42 -28.48
N GLY A 265 -15.95 9.80 -27.42
CA GLY A 265 -16.93 8.72 -27.53
C GLY A 265 -18.18 9.17 -28.31
N ASN A 266 -18.70 10.37 -28.04
CA ASN A 266 -19.84 10.90 -28.80
C ASN A 266 -19.50 11.15 -30.28
N VAL A 267 -18.29 11.63 -30.57
CA VAL A 267 -17.84 11.84 -31.94
C VAL A 267 -17.81 10.51 -32.71
N PHE A 268 -17.24 9.45 -32.14
CA PHE A 268 -17.17 8.16 -32.82
C PHE A 268 -18.54 7.52 -32.99
N ASP A 269 -19.40 7.58 -31.98
CA ASP A 269 -20.73 6.96 -32.06
C ASP A 269 -21.68 7.67 -33.07
N GLN A 270 -21.49 8.97 -33.30
CA GLN A 270 -22.38 9.79 -34.15
C GLN A 270 -21.82 10.09 -35.55
N SER A 271 -20.63 9.61 -35.88
CA SER A 271 -20.01 9.88 -37.17
C SER A 271 -19.76 8.59 -37.95
N ASP A 272 -19.69 8.70 -39.27
CA ASP A 272 -19.20 7.61 -40.14
C ASP A 272 -17.69 7.34 -39.95
N MET A 273 -17.08 7.90 -38.90
CA MET A 273 -15.65 7.84 -38.62
C MET A 273 -15.33 6.58 -37.82
N HIS A 274 -15.05 5.49 -38.52
CA HIS A 274 -14.53 4.28 -37.91
C HIS A 274 -13.02 4.39 -37.71
N ALA A 275 -12.59 4.83 -36.52
CA ALA A 275 -11.17 4.98 -36.19
C ALA A 275 -10.51 3.66 -35.73
N GLY A 276 -11.23 2.53 -35.85
CA GLY A 276 -10.73 1.19 -35.59
C GLY A 276 -10.23 1.01 -34.14
N ALA A 277 -8.92 0.81 -33.98
CA ALA A 277 -8.30 0.63 -32.67
C ALA A 277 -8.46 1.87 -31.77
N ILE A 278 -8.42 3.08 -32.32
CA ILE A 278 -8.53 4.33 -31.54
C ILE A 278 -9.91 4.46 -30.90
N GLU A 279 -10.96 4.14 -31.68
CA GLU A 279 -12.34 4.13 -31.20
C GLU A 279 -12.53 3.09 -30.09
N THR A 280 -11.96 1.89 -30.27
CA THR A 280 -11.99 0.82 -29.27
C THR A 280 -11.30 1.26 -27.97
N ASP A 281 -10.12 1.87 -28.06
CA ASP A 281 -9.36 2.35 -26.91
C ASP A 281 -10.11 3.47 -26.16
N VAL A 282 -10.73 4.40 -26.89
CA VAL A 282 -11.53 5.48 -26.29
C VAL A 282 -12.78 4.91 -25.60
N ASN A 283 -13.48 3.98 -26.23
CA ASN A 283 -14.66 3.34 -25.67
C ASN A 283 -14.33 2.46 -24.45
N ALA A 284 -13.18 1.79 -24.42
CA ALA A 284 -12.72 1.06 -23.25
C ALA A 284 -12.47 2.00 -22.05
N LEU A 285 -11.78 3.11 -22.30
CA LEU A 285 -11.23 3.96 -21.23
C LEU A 285 -12.17 5.07 -20.73
N ARG A 286 -13.24 5.41 -21.47
CA ARG A 286 -14.22 6.42 -21.04
C ARG A 286 -15.11 5.92 -19.90
N GLN A 287 -15.68 6.85 -19.15
CA GLN A 287 -16.72 6.50 -18.17
C GLN A 287 -17.99 6.04 -18.88
N SER A 288 -18.73 5.15 -18.22
CA SER A 288 -20.03 4.70 -18.72
C SER A 288 -21.03 5.85 -18.77
N ARG A 289 -21.83 5.89 -19.83
CA ARG A 289 -22.98 6.80 -19.91
C ARG A 289 -24.13 6.29 -19.04
N PRO A 290 -25.08 7.16 -18.64
CA PRO A 290 -26.24 6.74 -17.87
C PRO A 290 -27.06 5.61 -18.51
N ASP A 291 -27.17 5.62 -19.84
CA ASP A 291 -27.83 4.59 -20.65
C ASP A 291 -27.02 3.28 -20.79
N GLU A 292 -25.75 3.28 -20.40
CA GLU A 292 -24.89 2.09 -20.34
C GLU A 292 -24.85 1.46 -18.94
N THR A 293 -25.61 2.01 -17.99
CA THR A 293 -25.68 1.46 -16.64
C THR A 293 -26.65 0.28 -16.57
N ILE A 294 -26.16 -0.84 -16.05
CA ILE A 294 -26.98 -2.03 -15.81
C ILE A 294 -28.02 -1.69 -14.73
N SER A 295 -29.30 -1.86 -15.05
CA SER A 295 -30.38 -1.62 -14.10
C SER A 295 -30.28 -2.55 -12.89
N PHE A 296 -30.95 -2.23 -11.77
CA PHE A 296 -30.92 -3.09 -10.59
C PHE A 296 -31.45 -4.51 -10.90
N GLN A 297 -32.52 -4.60 -11.68
CA GLN A 297 -33.12 -5.87 -12.10
C GLN A 297 -32.15 -6.66 -12.98
N ASP A 298 -31.54 -6.02 -13.97
CA ASP A 298 -30.58 -6.67 -14.87
C ASP A 298 -29.32 -7.11 -14.12
N ASN A 299 -28.88 -6.32 -13.15
CA ASN A 299 -27.74 -6.65 -12.31
C ASN A 299 -27.99 -7.95 -11.52
N GLN A 300 -29.21 -8.18 -11.02
CA GLN A 300 -29.55 -9.46 -10.40
C GLN A 300 -29.46 -10.63 -11.38
N ILE A 301 -29.88 -10.43 -12.64
CA ILE A 301 -29.83 -11.45 -13.67
C ILE A 301 -28.37 -11.76 -14.06
N VAL A 302 -27.57 -10.73 -14.37
CA VAL A 302 -26.14 -10.86 -14.70
C VAL A 302 -25.38 -11.50 -13.54
N THR A 303 -25.69 -11.14 -12.30
CA THR A 303 -25.11 -11.76 -11.10
C THR A 303 -25.44 -13.26 -11.02
N ALA A 304 -26.68 -13.65 -11.33
CA ALA A 304 -27.09 -15.06 -11.37
C ALA A 304 -26.40 -15.85 -12.50
N LEU A 305 -26.22 -15.22 -13.66
CA LEU A 305 -25.47 -15.78 -14.79
C LEU A 305 -23.99 -15.97 -14.43
N LEU A 306 -23.33 -14.94 -13.88
CA LEU A 306 -21.93 -15.01 -13.42
C LEU A 306 -21.72 -16.11 -12.39
N LYS A 307 -22.63 -16.25 -11.43
CA LYS A 307 -22.59 -17.33 -10.44
C LYS A 307 -22.59 -18.71 -11.08
N THR A 308 -23.39 -18.90 -12.11
CA THR A 308 -23.48 -20.16 -12.84
C THR A 308 -22.25 -20.38 -13.72
N ALA A 309 -21.82 -19.35 -14.45
CA ALA A 309 -20.70 -19.40 -15.38
C ALA A 309 -19.36 -19.61 -14.66
N MET A 310 -19.11 -18.91 -13.55
CA MET A 310 -17.87 -19.06 -12.77
C MET A 310 -17.65 -20.49 -12.27
N VAL A 311 -18.71 -21.12 -11.76
CA VAL A 311 -18.67 -22.51 -11.31
C VAL A 311 -18.32 -23.45 -12.46
N LYS A 312 -18.86 -23.21 -13.65
CA LYS A 312 -18.55 -23.98 -14.86
C LYS A 312 -17.11 -23.77 -15.32
N GLU A 313 -16.61 -22.54 -15.28
CA GLU A 313 -15.28 -22.17 -15.79
C GLU A 313 -14.13 -22.70 -14.94
N VAL A 314 -14.27 -22.66 -13.61
CA VAL A 314 -13.19 -23.11 -12.71
C VAL A 314 -13.16 -24.63 -12.51
N LYS A 315 -14.25 -25.33 -12.85
CA LYS A 315 -14.41 -26.77 -12.66
C LYS A 315 -13.33 -27.55 -13.41
N GLY A 316 -12.69 -28.51 -12.73
CA GLY A 316 -11.66 -29.37 -13.33
C GLY A 316 -10.23 -28.83 -13.18
N THR A 317 -10.04 -27.68 -12.54
CA THR A 317 -8.71 -27.21 -12.11
C THR A 317 -8.49 -27.54 -10.63
N ILE A 318 -7.24 -27.75 -10.19
CA ILE A 318 -6.94 -28.05 -8.77
C ILE A 318 -7.44 -26.93 -7.84
N ALA A 319 -7.30 -25.66 -8.25
CA ALA A 319 -7.76 -24.51 -7.49
C ALA A 319 -9.29 -24.40 -7.52
N GLY A 320 -9.91 -24.61 -8.68
CA GLY A 320 -11.35 -24.58 -8.84
C GLY A 320 -12.06 -25.71 -8.11
N ASP A 321 -11.54 -26.94 -8.11
CA ASP A 321 -12.13 -28.05 -7.35
C ASP A 321 -12.07 -27.81 -5.83
N LYS A 322 -11.01 -27.14 -5.34
CA LYS A 322 -10.94 -26.67 -3.94
C LYS A 322 -11.97 -25.58 -3.67
N LEU A 323 -12.11 -24.61 -4.58
CA LEU A 323 -13.10 -23.53 -4.50
C LEU A 323 -14.53 -24.09 -4.50
N LEU A 324 -14.82 -25.06 -5.37
CA LEU A 324 -16.11 -25.74 -5.47
C LEU A 324 -16.42 -26.51 -4.20
N LYS A 325 -15.45 -27.23 -3.61
CA LYS A 325 -15.63 -27.88 -2.31
C LYS A 325 -15.94 -26.88 -1.18
N PHE A 326 -15.30 -25.71 -1.19
CA PHE A 326 -15.61 -24.65 -0.24
C PHE A 326 -17.05 -24.14 -0.39
N TYR A 327 -17.52 -23.93 -1.61
CA TYR A 327 -18.88 -23.45 -1.89
C TYR A 327 -19.97 -24.54 -1.94
N GLN A 328 -19.62 -25.81 -1.77
CA GLN A 328 -20.59 -26.89 -1.50
C GLN A 328 -21.16 -26.76 -0.09
N THR A 329 -20.36 -26.27 0.86
CA THR A 329 -20.76 -26.07 2.27
C THR A 329 -21.05 -24.61 2.61
N ASN A 330 -20.59 -23.66 1.79
CA ASN A 330 -20.84 -22.23 1.96
C ASN A 330 -21.60 -21.68 0.75
N LYS A 331 -22.64 -20.86 0.96
CA LYS A 331 -23.35 -20.22 -0.15
C LYS A 331 -22.40 -19.30 -0.93
N LEU A 332 -22.21 -19.58 -2.23
CA LEU A 332 -21.56 -18.64 -3.14
C LEU A 332 -22.48 -17.43 -3.32
N ASP A 333 -22.04 -16.29 -2.77
CA ASP A 333 -22.72 -15.01 -2.94
C ASP A 333 -21.87 -14.11 -3.84
N ILE A 334 -22.49 -13.59 -4.89
CA ILE A 334 -21.86 -12.72 -5.87
C ILE A 334 -22.68 -11.45 -5.95
N ALA A 335 -22.03 -10.34 -6.23
CA ALA A 335 -22.71 -9.13 -6.65
C ALA A 335 -21.88 -8.31 -7.61
N ILE A 336 -22.58 -7.44 -8.31
CA ILE A 336 -21.98 -6.40 -9.13
C ILE A 336 -22.28 -5.08 -8.45
N ALA A 337 -21.24 -4.39 -8.02
CA ALA A 337 -21.35 -3.06 -7.42
C ALA A 337 -20.03 -2.32 -7.62
N ALA A 338 -20.09 -0.99 -7.64
CA ALA A 338 -18.90 -0.16 -7.66
C ALA A 338 -17.98 -0.57 -6.49
N CYS A 339 -16.83 -1.15 -6.80
CA CYS A 339 -15.93 -1.67 -5.78
C CYS A 339 -14.74 -0.76 -5.48
N GLN A 340 -14.77 0.47 -6.02
CA GLN A 340 -13.78 1.53 -5.83
C GLN A 340 -12.34 1.04 -6.10
N ASN A 341 -12.02 0.87 -7.39
CA ASN A 341 -10.68 0.51 -7.89
C ASN A 341 -10.28 -0.96 -7.64
N CYS A 342 -11.19 -1.90 -7.90
CA CYS A 342 -10.90 -3.32 -7.91
C CYS A 342 -11.51 -3.95 -9.17
N ASN A 343 -11.04 -5.11 -9.62
CA ASN A 343 -11.78 -5.87 -10.63
C ASN A 343 -12.84 -6.75 -9.97
N ALA A 344 -12.45 -7.33 -8.83
CA ALA A 344 -13.32 -7.97 -7.89
C ALA A 344 -12.69 -7.89 -6.48
N LYS A 345 -13.53 -7.91 -5.44
CA LYS A 345 -13.09 -8.02 -4.05
C LYS A 345 -13.89 -9.10 -3.33
N PHE A 346 -13.28 -9.70 -2.32
CA PHE A 346 -13.99 -10.59 -1.38
C PHE A 346 -14.31 -9.82 -0.11
N GLU A 347 -15.58 -9.81 0.30
CA GLU A 347 -16.08 -9.24 1.54
C GLU A 347 -16.26 -10.36 2.59
N PRO A 348 -15.38 -10.46 3.60
CA PRO A 348 -15.42 -11.57 4.55
C PRO A 348 -16.63 -11.56 5.48
N SER A 349 -17.22 -10.38 5.74
CA SER A 349 -18.34 -10.21 6.67
C SER A 349 -19.64 -10.87 6.20
N ASN A 350 -19.82 -11.00 4.89
CA ASN A 350 -20.99 -11.60 4.25
C ASN A 350 -20.62 -12.76 3.30
N ASN A 351 -19.34 -13.18 3.26
CA ASN A 351 -18.82 -14.21 2.36
C ASN A 351 -19.18 -13.96 0.88
N ARG A 352 -19.04 -12.70 0.45
CA ARG A 352 -19.51 -12.22 -0.86
C ARG A 352 -18.35 -11.82 -1.76
N ILE A 353 -18.42 -12.21 -3.03
CA ILE A 353 -17.53 -11.69 -4.07
C ILE A 353 -18.25 -10.54 -4.77
N VAL A 354 -17.64 -9.36 -4.78
CA VAL A 354 -18.16 -8.18 -5.47
C VAL A 354 -17.30 -7.93 -6.70
N PHE A 355 -17.89 -8.06 -7.88
CA PHE A 355 -17.32 -7.62 -9.16
C PHE A 355 -17.61 -6.14 -9.39
N ASP A 356 -16.67 -5.44 -10.00
CA ASP A 356 -16.85 -4.02 -10.28
C ASP A 356 -17.87 -3.82 -11.40
N SER A 357 -18.84 -2.93 -11.17
CA SER A 357 -19.84 -2.58 -12.19
C SER A 357 -19.19 -1.96 -13.42
N ASP A 358 -18.17 -1.14 -13.20
CA ASP A 358 -17.48 -0.41 -14.27
C ASP A 358 -16.73 -1.37 -15.20
N LEU A 359 -16.18 -2.45 -14.66
CA LEU A 359 -15.50 -3.49 -15.45
C LEU A 359 -16.47 -4.24 -16.36
N ILE A 360 -17.66 -4.56 -15.88
CA ILE A 360 -18.67 -5.26 -16.69
C ILE A 360 -19.19 -4.34 -17.81
N GLN A 361 -19.42 -3.07 -17.49
CA GLN A 361 -19.83 -2.07 -18.48
C GLN A 361 -18.72 -1.79 -19.50
N GLU A 362 -17.45 -1.77 -19.07
CA GLU A 362 -16.30 -1.70 -19.97
C GLU A 362 -16.24 -2.90 -20.93
N TYR A 363 -16.44 -4.11 -20.42
CA TYR A 363 -16.51 -5.31 -21.26
C TYR A 363 -17.61 -5.21 -22.31
N MET A 364 -18.81 -4.79 -21.90
CA MET A 364 -19.94 -4.60 -22.81
C MET A 364 -19.61 -3.61 -23.93
N ARG A 365 -19.00 -2.46 -23.60
CA ARG A 365 -18.57 -1.46 -24.58
C ARG A 365 -17.56 -2.02 -25.58
N ILE A 366 -16.51 -2.68 -25.10
CA ILE A 366 -15.47 -3.26 -25.95
C ILE A 366 -16.05 -4.31 -26.90
N LYS A 367 -17.06 -5.05 -26.44
CA LYS A 367 -17.73 -6.09 -27.24
C LYS A 367 -18.87 -5.56 -28.10
N GLY A 368 -19.24 -4.29 -27.97
CA GLY A 368 -20.39 -3.71 -28.65
C GLY A 368 -21.70 -4.43 -28.32
N ILE A 369 -21.84 -4.95 -27.09
CA ILE A 369 -23.05 -5.66 -26.63
C ILE A 369 -23.82 -4.84 -25.60
N THR A 370 -25.13 -4.92 -25.67
CA THR A 370 -26.10 -4.35 -24.73
C THR A 370 -26.26 -5.23 -23.48
N THR A 371 -26.92 -4.71 -22.44
CA THR A 371 -27.23 -5.50 -21.24
C THR A 371 -28.16 -6.65 -21.60
N GLU A 372 -29.11 -6.42 -22.51
CA GLU A 372 -30.02 -7.42 -23.03
C GLU A 372 -29.27 -8.54 -23.76
N GLU A 373 -28.29 -8.21 -24.62
CA GLU A 373 -27.46 -9.20 -25.30
C GLU A 373 -26.55 -9.98 -24.33
N LEU A 374 -26.02 -9.31 -23.30
CA LEU A 374 -25.25 -9.96 -22.24
C LEU A 374 -26.12 -10.96 -21.46
N ILE A 375 -27.38 -10.61 -21.17
CA ILE A 375 -28.33 -11.47 -20.46
C ILE A 375 -28.84 -12.62 -21.36
N ALA A 376 -29.08 -12.34 -22.64
CA ALA A 376 -29.57 -13.32 -23.61
C ALA A 376 -28.56 -14.45 -23.85
N GLY A 377 -27.29 -14.21 -23.54
CA GLY A 377 -26.22 -15.21 -23.61
C GLY A 377 -25.92 -15.58 -25.06
N ASN A 378 -24.97 -14.87 -25.67
CA ASN A 378 -24.35 -15.32 -26.93
C ASN A 378 -23.77 -16.74 -26.81
#